data_AF-A7T875-F1
#
_entry.id   AF-A7T875-F1
#
_cell.length_a   1.000
_cell.length_b   1.000
_cell.length_c   1.000
_cell.angle_alpha   90.00
_cell.angle_beta   90.00
_cell.angle_gamma   90.00
#
_symmetry.space_group_name_H-M   'P 1'
#
loop_
_entity.id
_entity.type
_entity.pdbx_description
1 polymer ?
#
loop_
_entity_poly.entity_id
_entity_poly.type
_entity_poly.pdbx_seq_one_letter_code
_entity_poly.pdbx_strand_id
1 'polypeptide(L)'
;VKSEVNKLYRLLEIDIDGIFKSMLLLKKKKYAAIMISENEDGTMNEVKEMKGLDIVRRDWCDLAKDAGNYVLSQILSAQSREAIVDNVHDFLITIGEDVKGGKVDLQKYVINKQLTKAPHDYPDKKSLPHVHVALWLMSKSRKVGVGDTIPYVICDVSMHLPLVTCGALVHYLLHEFRKSDSLKIDTKYYLANQVHPVVARLCDPIDGTDSARIAECLGGILHPSGYRHAATRHDEEADALLGRHAQMTDEERFKVSRGDMPSILT
;
A
#
# COMPACT_ATOMS: atom_id res chain seq x y z
N VAL A 1 25.85 -24.95 10.43
CA VAL A 1 24.50 -24.84 11.04
C VAL A 1 23.67 -26.10 10.80
N LYS A 2 23.28 -26.44 9.55
CA LYS A 2 22.49 -27.65 9.22
C LYS A 2 22.97 -28.93 9.94
N SER A 3 24.24 -29.29 9.73
CA SER A 3 24.85 -30.49 10.33
C SER A 3 24.77 -30.50 11.86
N GLU A 4 25.08 -29.38 12.52
CA GLU A 4 25.07 -29.30 13.99
C GLU A 4 23.65 -29.39 14.58
N VAL A 5 22.65 -28.82 13.92
CA VAL A 5 21.25 -28.90 14.39
C VAL A 5 20.68 -30.30 14.18
N ASN A 6 20.93 -30.93 13.03
CA ASN A 6 20.38 -32.26 12.73
C ASN A 6 20.98 -33.35 13.62
N LYS A 7 22.17 -33.16 14.21
CA LYS A 7 22.72 -34.08 15.22
C LYS A 7 21.89 -34.16 16.50
N LEU A 8 21.10 -33.12 16.81
CA LEU A 8 20.32 -33.03 18.06
C LEU A 8 18.99 -33.79 18.00
N TYR A 9 18.51 -34.12 16.80
CA TYR A 9 17.17 -34.68 16.59
C TYR A 9 17.23 -35.92 15.71
N ARG A 10 16.39 -36.93 16.00
CA ARG A 10 16.41 -38.21 15.27
C ARG A 10 15.48 -38.25 14.05
N LEU A 11 14.42 -37.46 14.04
CA LEU A 11 13.37 -37.47 13.00
C LEU A 11 13.12 -36.09 12.38
N LEU A 12 13.58 -35.02 13.04
CA LEU A 12 13.40 -33.65 12.58
C LEU A 12 14.71 -33.18 11.97
N GLU A 13 14.66 -32.76 10.72
CA GLU A 13 15.81 -32.23 10.00
C GLU A 13 15.50 -30.82 9.50
N ILE A 14 16.49 -29.93 9.60
CA ILE A 14 16.47 -28.65 8.91
C ILE A 14 17.21 -28.78 7.59
N ASP A 15 16.73 -28.06 6.59
CA ASP A 15 17.40 -27.92 5.30
C ASP A 15 17.50 -26.46 4.87
N ILE A 16 18.33 -26.21 3.86
CA ILE A 16 18.48 -24.94 3.19
C ILE A 16 17.34 -24.84 2.18
N ASP A 17 16.38 -23.96 2.45
CA ASP A 17 15.25 -23.69 1.56
C ASP A 17 15.67 -22.81 0.36
N GLY A 18 16.61 -21.89 0.57
CA GLY A 18 17.14 -21.05 -0.49
C GLY A 18 18.18 -20.04 0.00
N ILE A 19 18.88 -19.41 -0.94
CA ILE A 19 19.84 -18.33 -0.70
C ILE A 19 19.30 -17.06 -1.33
N PHE A 20 19.24 -15.97 -0.56
CA PHE A 20 18.82 -14.68 -1.04
C PHE A 20 20.02 -13.76 -1.26
N LYS A 21 20.15 -13.21 -2.47
CA LYS A 21 21.16 -12.19 -2.83
C LYS A 21 20.90 -10.87 -2.10
N SER A 22 19.64 -10.44 -2.11
CA SER A 22 19.17 -9.23 -1.45
C SER A 22 17.78 -9.49 -0.87
N MET A 23 17.48 -8.86 0.27
CA MET A 23 16.20 -9.00 0.95
C MET A 23 15.79 -7.68 1.60
N LEU A 24 14.54 -7.28 1.34
CA LEU A 24 13.83 -6.22 2.03
C LEU A 24 12.84 -6.86 3.00
N LEU A 25 13.15 -6.79 4.29
CA LEU A 25 12.29 -7.27 5.37
C LEU A 25 11.53 -6.10 5.98
N LEU A 26 10.19 -6.13 5.91
CA LEU A 26 9.35 -5.03 6.41
C LEU A 26 8.70 -5.37 7.75
N LYS A 27 7.88 -6.42 7.76
CA LYS A 27 7.14 -6.90 8.95
C LYS A 27 7.04 -8.42 8.93
N LYS A 28 6.47 -8.99 10.00
CA LYS A 28 6.14 -10.42 10.05
C LYS A 28 5.36 -10.83 8.80
N LYS A 29 5.86 -11.85 8.09
CA LYS A 29 5.29 -12.38 6.83
C LYS A 29 5.23 -11.37 5.68
N LYS A 30 5.99 -10.27 5.74
CA LYS A 30 6.07 -9.24 4.71
C LYS A 30 7.53 -9.00 4.31
N TYR A 31 7.93 -9.56 3.18
CA TYR A 31 9.27 -9.38 2.63
C TYR A 31 9.26 -9.45 1.10
N ALA A 32 10.33 -8.95 0.51
CA ALA A 32 10.70 -9.25 -0.86
C ALA A 32 12.20 -9.53 -0.92
N ALA A 33 12.59 -10.44 -1.81
CA ALA A 33 13.97 -10.86 -1.93
C ALA A 33 14.29 -11.30 -3.36
N ILE A 34 15.57 -11.25 -3.71
CA ILE A 34 16.10 -11.90 -4.91
C ILE A 34 16.70 -13.23 -4.47
N MET A 35 16.04 -14.32 -4.83
CA MET A 35 16.53 -15.68 -4.60
C MET A 35 17.51 -16.08 -5.70
N ILE A 36 18.60 -16.74 -5.33
CA ILE A 36 19.55 -17.33 -6.27
C ILE A 36 19.19 -18.81 -6.44
N SER A 37 18.93 -19.23 -7.67
CA SER A 37 18.75 -20.64 -8.04
C SER A 37 19.80 -21.04 -9.07
N GLU A 38 20.44 -22.19 -8.88
CA GLU A 38 21.38 -22.75 -9.84
C GLU A 38 20.59 -23.51 -10.93
N ASN A 39 20.81 -23.16 -12.20
CA ASN A 39 20.28 -23.91 -13.33
C ASN A 39 21.09 -25.20 -13.53
N GLU A 40 20.53 -26.17 -14.27
CA GLU A 40 21.23 -27.43 -14.63
C GLU A 40 22.57 -27.18 -15.35
N ASP A 41 22.70 -26.04 -16.04
CA ASP A 41 23.91 -25.61 -16.75
C ASP A 41 24.98 -24.95 -15.86
N GLY A 42 24.77 -24.87 -14.53
CA GLY A 42 25.67 -24.20 -13.58
C GLY A 42 25.63 -22.67 -13.62
N THR A 43 24.67 -22.09 -14.36
CA THR A 43 24.43 -20.64 -14.37
C THR A 43 23.54 -20.23 -13.20
N MET A 44 23.88 -19.14 -12.52
CA MET A 44 23.10 -18.59 -11.42
C MET A 44 21.95 -17.75 -11.99
N ASN A 45 20.71 -18.09 -11.62
CA ASN A 45 19.51 -17.36 -11.98
C ASN A 45 18.98 -16.58 -10.78
N GLU A 46 18.46 -15.38 -11.04
CA GLU A 46 17.92 -14.46 -10.02
C GLU A 46 16.41 -14.41 -10.12
N VAL A 47 15.72 -14.94 -9.10
CA VAL A 47 14.25 -15.00 -9.05
C VAL A 47 13.74 -14.05 -7.98
N LYS A 48 12.91 -13.07 -8.38
CA LYS A 48 12.27 -12.13 -7.44
C LYS A 48 11.11 -12.81 -6.71
N GLU A 49 11.24 -12.95 -5.39
CA GLU A 49 10.16 -13.43 -4.51
C GLU A 49 9.54 -12.27 -3.72
N MET A 50 8.22 -12.26 -3.61
CA MET A 50 7.46 -11.28 -2.82
C MET A 50 6.39 -11.99 -1.99
N LYS A 51 6.36 -11.75 -0.68
CA LYS A 51 5.35 -12.31 0.23
C LYS A 51 4.71 -11.22 1.08
N GLY A 52 3.38 -11.22 1.15
CA GLY A 52 2.60 -10.38 2.07
C GLY A 52 2.66 -8.86 1.82
N LEU A 53 3.32 -8.42 0.75
CA LEU A 53 3.38 -7.03 0.33
C LEU A 53 2.05 -6.55 -0.27
N ASP A 54 1.80 -5.25 -0.24
CA ASP A 54 0.56 -4.70 -0.78
C ASP A 54 0.46 -4.88 -2.30
N ILE A 55 1.59 -4.85 -3.00
CA ILE A 55 1.69 -5.09 -4.44
C ILE A 55 1.23 -6.48 -4.88
N VAL A 56 1.23 -7.49 -3.99
CA VAL A 56 0.71 -8.83 -4.29
C VAL A 56 -0.77 -9.01 -3.92
N ARG A 57 -1.40 -7.99 -3.32
CA ARG A 57 -2.81 -8.04 -2.94
C ARG A 57 -3.70 -7.53 -4.05
N ARG A 58 -4.90 -8.10 -4.16
CA ARG A 58 -5.89 -7.78 -5.20
C ARG A 58 -6.63 -6.45 -4.96
N ASP A 59 -6.65 -5.98 -3.71
CA ASP A 59 -7.41 -4.82 -3.25
C ASP A 59 -6.68 -3.47 -3.38
N TRP A 60 -5.53 -3.45 -4.05
CA TRP A 60 -4.84 -2.23 -4.47
C TRP A 60 -5.00 -2.04 -5.98
N CYS A 61 -5.10 -0.78 -6.41
CA CYS A 61 -5.15 -0.45 -7.84
C CYS A 61 -3.81 -0.74 -8.52
N ASP A 62 -3.86 -0.99 -9.83
CA ASP A 62 -2.65 -1.34 -10.59
C ASP A 62 -1.67 -0.18 -10.68
N LEU A 63 -2.12 1.08 -10.64
CA LEU A 63 -1.23 2.25 -10.50
C LEU A 63 -0.33 2.14 -9.25
N ALA A 64 -0.89 1.74 -8.11
CA ALA A 64 -0.12 1.59 -6.87
C ALA A 64 0.78 0.35 -6.90
N LYS A 65 0.35 -0.74 -7.55
CA LYS A 65 1.17 -1.95 -7.74
C LYS A 65 2.35 -1.68 -8.66
N ASP A 66 2.13 -0.97 -9.76
CA ASP A 66 3.17 -0.58 -10.72
C ASP A 66 4.21 0.31 -10.01
N ALA A 67 3.73 1.31 -9.28
CA ALA A 67 4.59 2.20 -8.52
C ALA A 67 5.42 1.44 -7.48
N GLY A 68 4.78 0.58 -6.68
CA GLY A 68 5.45 -0.24 -5.68
C GLY A 68 6.42 -1.25 -6.29
N ASN A 69 6.12 -1.83 -7.46
CA ASN A 69 7.03 -2.74 -8.16
C ASN A 69 8.28 -2.02 -8.67
N TYR A 70 8.14 -0.81 -9.20
CA TYR A 70 9.27 0.01 -9.61
C TYR A 70 10.16 0.34 -8.41
N VAL A 71 9.56 0.87 -7.33
CA VAL A 71 10.30 1.19 -6.10
C VAL A 71 10.99 -0.04 -5.54
N LEU A 72 10.30 -1.18 -5.46
CA LEU A 72 10.91 -2.43 -5.02
C LEU A 72 12.08 -2.87 -5.91
N SER A 73 11.98 -2.68 -7.23
CA SER A 73 13.08 -3.01 -8.14
C SER A 73 14.30 -2.12 -7.93
N GLN A 74 14.12 -0.84 -7.61
CA GLN A 74 15.22 0.06 -7.25
C GLN A 74 15.87 -0.39 -5.94
N ILE A 75 15.06 -0.72 -4.91
CA ILE A 75 15.55 -1.14 -3.59
C ILE A 75 16.36 -2.44 -3.66
N LEU A 76 15.89 -3.41 -4.45
CA LEU A 76 16.57 -4.70 -4.61
C LEU A 76 17.71 -4.64 -5.64
N SER A 77 17.92 -3.51 -6.30
CA SER A 77 19.02 -3.32 -7.24
C SER A 77 20.38 -3.19 -6.52
N ALA A 78 21.46 -3.38 -7.27
CA ALA A 78 22.82 -3.23 -6.75
C ALA A 78 23.36 -1.78 -6.81
N GLN A 79 22.49 -0.78 -6.88
CA GLN A 79 22.86 0.64 -6.96
C GLN A 79 23.21 1.22 -5.58
N SER A 80 23.83 2.40 -5.55
CA SER A 80 24.06 3.12 -4.28
C SER A 80 22.74 3.61 -3.69
N ARG A 81 22.71 3.80 -2.37
CA ARG A 81 21.51 4.22 -1.65
C ARG A 81 21.01 5.57 -2.13
N GLU A 82 21.92 6.51 -2.37
CA GLU A 82 21.63 7.85 -2.85
C GLU A 82 20.94 7.78 -4.21
N ALA A 83 21.50 6.99 -5.15
CA ALA A 83 20.90 6.80 -6.46
C ALA A 83 19.51 6.14 -6.39
N ILE A 84 19.32 5.19 -5.48
CA ILE A 84 18.01 4.55 -5.27
C ILE A 84 16.97 5.59 -4.80
N VAL A 85 17.33 6.43 -3.83
CA VAL A 85 16.43 7.45 -3.29
C VAL A 85 16.07 8.49 -4.36
N ASP A 86 17.06 8.99 -5.10
CA ASP A 86 16.86 9.96 -6.18
C ASP A 86 15.95 9.39 -7.28
N ASN A 87 16.25 8.17 -7.76
CA ASN A 87 15.42 7.50 -8.77
C ASN A 87 13.96 7.31 -8.30
N VAL A 88 13.77 6.97 -7.02
CA VAL A 88 12.43 6.81 -6.44
C VAL A 88 11.71 8.16 -6.39
N HIS A 89 12.36 9.23 -5.95
CA HIS A 89 11.76 10.56 -5.87
C HIS A 89 11.37 11.09 -7.26
N ASP A 90 12.25 10.98 -8.25
CA ASP A 90 12.00 11.41 -9.63
C ASP A 90 10.82 10.66 -10.25
N PHE A 91 10.76 9.35 -10.03
CA PHE A 91 9.66 8.52 -10.49
C PHE A 91 8.32 8.89 -9.83
N LEU A 92 8.32 9.19 -8.53
CA LEU A 92 7.10 9.62 -7.82
C LEU A 92 6.60 10.98 -8.30
N ILE A 93 7.52 11.91 -8.61
CA ILE A 93 7.18 13.20 -9.23
C ILE A 93 6.49 12.97 -10.57
N THR A 94 7.07 12.11 -11.41
CA THR A 94 6.50 11.75 -12.71
C THR A 94 5.11 11.13 -12.58
N ILE A 95 4.91 10.21 -11.63
CA ILE A 95 3.58 9.65 -11.33
C ILE A 95 2.60 10.75 -10.92
N GLY A 96 3.00 11.65 -10.03
CA GLY A 96 2.17 12.75 -9.56
C GLY A 96 1.70 13.64 -10.71
N GLU A 97 2.62 13.96 -11.63
CA GLU A 97 2.33 14.75 -12.84
C GLU A 97 1.43 14.00 -13.82
N ASP A 98 1.69 12.72 -14.07
CA ASP A 98 0.92 11.92 -15.02
C ASP A 98 -0.52 11.68 -14.55
N VAL A 99 -0.72 11.47 -13.25
CA VAL A 99 -2.04 11.35 -12.63
C VAL A 99 -2.79 12.68 -12.70
N LYS A 100 -2.14 13.81 -12.36
CA LYS A 100 -2.75 15.15 -12.44
C LYS A 100 -3.04 15.57 -13.88
N GLY A 101 -2.17 15.20 -14.81
CA GLY A 101 -2.31 15.47 -16.25
C GLY A 101 -3.27 14.53 -16.97
N GLY A 102 -3.84 13.53 -16.29
CA GLY A 102 -4.80 12.59 -16.89
C GLY A 102 -4.20 11.65 -17.93
N LYS A 103 -2.89 11.41 -17.89
CA LYS A 103 -2.18 10.51 -18.84
C LYS A 103 -2.31 9.03 -18.49
N VAL A 104 -2.73 8.72 -17.27
CA VAL A 104 -2.88 7.35 -16.75
C VAL A 104 -4.21 6.75 -17.22
N ASP A 105 -4.16 5.54 -17.79
CA ASP A 105 -5.35 4.81 -18.23
C ASP A 105 -6.31 4.50 -17.07
N LEU A 106 -7.61 4.58 -17.34
CA LEU A 106 -8.71 4.28 -16.42
C LEU A 106 -8.60 2.89 -15.80
N GLN A 107 -8.09 1.91 -16.55
CA GLN A 107 -7.90 0.54 -16.05
C GLN A 107 -6.95 0.49 -14.85
N LYS A 108 -5.94 1.36 -14.79
CA LYS A 108 -4.96 1.39 -13.70
C LYS A 108 -5.53 1.86 -12.37
N TYR A 109 -6.71 2.49 -12.40
CA TYR A 109 -7.41 2.96 -11.20
C TYR A 109 -8.35 1.90 -10.60
N VAL A 110 -8.57 0.77 -11.27
CA VAL A 110 -9.53 -0.24 -10.84
C VAL A 110 -9.06 -0.94 -9.57
N ILE A 111 -9.91 -0.95 -8.55
CA ILE A 111 -9.71 -1.68 -7.30
C ILE A 111 -10.65 -2.89 -7.27
N ASN A 112 -10.13 -4.06 -6.92
CA ASN A 112 -10.90 -5.30 -6.87
C ASN A 112 -11.05 -5.79 -5.44
N LYS A 113 -12.29 -5.97 -4.96
CA LYS A 113 -12.54 -6.48 -3.60
C LYS A 113 -13.59 -7.55 -3.58
N GLN A 114 -13.30 -8.66 -2.89
CA GLN A 114 -14.21 -9.79 -2.75
C GLN A 114 -15.24 -9.54 -1.65
N LEU A 115 -16.48 -9.94 -1.91
CA LEU A 115 -17.56 -9.99 -0.91
C LEU A 115 -17.39 -11.22 -0.02
N THR A 116 -17.31 -10.99 1.28
CA THR A 116 -17.24 -12.03 2.32
C THR A 116 -18.60 -12.37 2.92
N LYS A 117 -19.60 -11.53 2.71
CA LYS A 117 -21.01 -11.71 3.11
C LYS A 117 -21.92 -11.29 1.97
N ALA A 118 -23.22 -11.58 2.07
CA ALA A 118 -24.16 -11.07 1.08
C ALA A 118 -24.19 -9.53 1.18
N PRO A 119 -24.36 -8.80 0.06
CA PRO A 119 -24.35 -7.32 0.09
C PRO A 119 -25.32 -6.70 1.10
N HIS A 120 -26.45 -7.35 1.36
CA HIS A 120 -27.45 -6.90 2.33
C HIS A 120 -27.09 -7.18 3.80
N ASP A 121 -26.09 -8.01 4.08
CA ASP A 121 -25.73 -8.43 5.45
C ASP A 121 -24.57 -7.62 6.05
N TYR A 122 -24.00 -6.69 5.27
CA TYR A 122 -22.99 -5.77 5.78
C TYR A 122 -23.64 -4.71 6.69
N PRO A 123 -23.07 -4.43 7.88
CA PRO A 123 -23.56 -3.35 8.75
C PRO A 123 -23.30 -1.96 8.13
N ASP A 124 -22.12 -1.76 7.54
CA ASP A 124 -21.66 -0.46 7.05
C ASP A 124 -21.75 -0.30 5.51
N LYS A 125 -22.93 -0.59 4.94
CA LYS A 125 -23.14 -0.63 3.47
C LYS A 125 -22.73 0.65 2.73
N LYS A 126 -22.83 1.81 3.40
CA LYS A 126 -22.54 3.13 2.81
C LYS A 126 -21.06 3.50 2.83
N SER A 127 -20.27 2.99 3.77
CA SER A 127 -18.84 3.32 3.88
C SER A 127 -17.95 2.39 3.05
N LEU A 128 -18.46 1.19 2.73
CA LEU A 128 -17.73 0.16 1.99
C LEU A 128 -18.02 0.28 0.49
N PRO A 129 -17.06 0.73 -0.34
CA PRO A 129 -17.31 0.95 -1.76
C PRO A 129 -17.82 -0.31 -2.45
N HIS A 130 -17.05 -1.40 -2.45
CA HIS A 130 -17.42 -2.73 -2.97
C HIS A 130 -18.80 -3.30 -2.54
N VAL A 131 -19.38 -2.84 -1.43
CA VAL A 131 -20.73 -3.25 -1.01
C VAL A 131 -21.79 -2.33 -1.62
N HIS A 132 -21.60 -1.01 -1.55
CA HIS A 132 -22.48 -0.03 -2.21
C HIS A 132 -22.62 -0.36 -3.70
N VAL A 133 -21.47 -0.60 -4.30
CA VAL A 133 -21.30 -1.17 -5.62
C VAL A 133 -22.22 -2.37 -5.88
N ALA A 134 -22.11 -3.41 -5.06
CA ALA A 134 -22.78 -4.67 -5.27
C ALA A 134 -24.30 -4.51 -5.20
N LEU A 135 -24.77 -3.69 -4.26
CA LEU A 135 -26.19 -3.33 -4.14
C LEU A 135 -26.70 -2.59 -5.38
N TRP A 136 -25.90 -1.69 -5.94
CA TRP A 136 -26.25 -1.02 -7.20
C TRP A 136 -26.36 -2.01 -8.37
N LEU A 137 -25.43 -2.95 -8.51
CA LEU A 137 -25.54 -4.01 -9.53
C LEU A 137 -26.80 -4.86 -9.37
N MET A 138 -27.17 -5.20 -8.13
CA MET A 138 -28.41 -5.93 -7.84
C MET A 138 -29.65 -5.14 -8.24
N SER A 139 -29.66 -3.82 -8.04
CA SER A 139 -30.75 -2.94 -8.51
C SER A 139 -30.90 -2.94 -10.04
N LYS A 140 -29.81 -3.24 -10.76
CA LYS A 140 -29.78 -3.41 -12.21
C LYS A 140 -30.01 -4.85 -12.65
N SER A 141 -30.61 -5.68 -11.80
CA SER A 141 -30.92 -7.09 -12.08
C SER A 141 -29.70 -7.99 -12.37
N ARG A 142 -28.49 -7.60 -11.93
CA ARG A 142 -27.34 -8.51 -11.95
C ARG A 142 -27.28 -9.34 -10.67
N LYS A 143 -26.96 -10.63 -10.82
CA LYS A 143 -26.73 -11.51 -9.68
C LYS A 143 -25.34 -11.23 -9.11
N VAL A 144 -25.29 -10.87 -7.83
CA VAL A 144 -24.05 -10.68 -7.06
C VAL A 144 -24.24 -11.36 -5.71
N GLY A 145 -23.28 -12.19 -5.32
CA GLY A 145 -23.33 -13.02 -4.12
C GLY A 145 -22.02 -13.03 -3.34
N VAL A 146 -21.99 -13.89 -2.33
CA VAL A 146 -20.80 -14.12 -1.50
C VAL A 146 -19.71 -14.77 -2.34
N GLY A 147 -18.46 -14.30 -2.19
CA GLY A 147 -17.32 -14.79 -2.95
C GLY A 147 -17.07 -14.05 -4.27
N ASP A 148 -18.01 -13.24 -4.74
CA ASP A 148 -17.82 -12.45 -5.96
C ASP A 148 -16.80 -11.33 -5.74
N THR A 149 -15.95 -11.12 -6.75
CA THR A 149 -14.98 -10.02 -6.78
C THR A 149 -15.58 -8.83 -7.50
N ILE A 150 -15.58 -7.70 -6.80
CA ILE A 150 -16.26 -6.49 -7.21
C ILE A 150 -15.21 -5.44 -7.62
N PRO A 151 -15.08 -5.11 -8.92
CA PRO A 151 -14.23 -4.03 -9.40
C PRO A 151 -14.91 -2.67 -9.21
N TYR A 152 -14.17 -1.64 -8.80
CA TYR A 152 -14.69 -0.27 -8.67
C TYR A 152 -13.58 0.78 -8.80
N VAL A 153 -13.98 2.04 -8.99
CA VAL A 153 -13.08 3.21 -9.02
C VAL A 153 -13.65 4.31 -8.12
N ILE A 154 -12.78 5.14 -7.53
CA ILE A 154 -13.17 6.31 -6.74
C ILE A 154 -13.17 7.57 -7.63
N CYS A 155 -14.28 8.32 -7.56
CA CYS A 155 -14.51 9.54 -8.32
C CYS A 155 -14.68 10.73 -7.36
N ASP A 156 -14.39 11.94 -7.83
CA ASP A 156 -14.57 13.17 -7.06
C ASP A 156 -16.07 13.46 -6.84
N VAL A 157 -16.43 13.81 -5.60
CA VAL A 157 -17.80 14.06 -5.12
C VAL A 157 -18.11 15.58 -5.09
N SER A 158 -17.16 16.43 -5.49
CA SER A 158 -17.30 17.90 -5.49
C SER A 158 -18.45 18.45 -6.36
N MET A 159 -19.01 17.65 -7.26
CA MET A 159 -20.26 17.95 -7.96
C MET A 159 -21.45 17.41 -7.16
N HIS A 160 -22.29 18.31 -6.62
CA HIS A 160 -23.52 18.06 -5.86
C HIS A 160 -24.46 17.00 -6.48
N LEU A 161 -24.14 15.71 -6.31
CA LEU A 161 -25.05 14.60 -6.48
C LEU A 161 -25.10 13.82 -5.16
N PRO A 162 -26.28 13.41 -4.66
CA PRO A 162 -26.37 12.71 -3.38
C PRO A 162 -25.50 11.45 -3.40
N LEU A 163 -24.38 11.51 -2.68
CA LEU A 163 -23.52 10.40 -2.24
C LEU A 163 -23.43 9.23 -3.24
N VAL A 164 -22.96 9.50 -4.46
CA VAL A 164 -22.59 8.43 -5.38
C VAL A 164 -21.10 8.12 -5.18
N THR A 165 -20.80 7.35 -4.13
CA THR A 165 -19.53 6.62 -4.04
C THR A 165 -19.58 5.60 -5.18
N CYS A 166 -19.08 5.99 -6.36
CA CYS A 166 -19.30 5.28 -7.62
C CYS A 166 -18.83 3.83 -7.52
N GLY A 167 -19.80 2.93 -7.50
CA GLY A 167 -19.57 1.56 -7.18
C GLY A 167 -19.99 0.57 -8.28
N ALA A 168 -19.07 -0.31 -8.72
CA ALA A 168 -19.09 -1.30 -9.84
C ALA A 168 -19.49 -0.67 -11.12
N LEU A 169 -18.49 0.01 -11.59
CA LEU A 169 -18.64 0.93 -12.64
C LEU A 169 -17.24 0.90 -13.27
N VAL A 170 -16.83 -0.26 -13.77
CA VAL A 170 -15.64 -0.37 -14.61
C VAL A 170 -16.05 -0.92 -15.96
N HIS A 171 -16.81 -2.01 -16.05
CA HIS A 171 -17.31 -2.43 -17.38
C HIS A 171 -18.53 -1.58 -17.82
N TYR A 172 -19.45 -1.29 -16.90
CA TYR A 172 -20.63 -0.46 -17.21
C TYR A 172 -20.31 1.05 -17.15
N LEU A 173 -19.33 1.47 -16.34
CA LEU A 173 -18.85 2.86 -16.34
C LEU A 173 -17.70 3.11 -17.30
N LEU A 174 -16.83 2.19 -17.76
CA LEU A 174 -16.02 2.59 -18.93
C LEU A 174 -16.94 2.99 -20.08
N HIS A 175 -18.12 2.38 -20.18
CA HIS A 175 -19.12 2.72 -21.17
C HIS A 175 -19.99 3.95 -20.77
N GLU A 176 -20.35 4.15 -19.50
CA GLU A 176 -21.09 5.33 -19.01
C GLU A 176 -20.20 6.55 -18.68
N PHE A 177 -19.03 6.39 -18.04
CA PHE A 177 -17.96 7.39 -17.85
C PHE A 177 -17.54 7.98 -19.19
N ARG A 178 -17.37 7.16 -20.24
CA ARG A 178 -17.09 7.66 -21.60
C ARG A 178 -18.27 8.45 -22.20
N LYS A 179 -19.48 8.30 -21.66
CA LYS A 179 -20.70 9.02 -22.09
C LYS A 179 -21.04 10.20 -21.19
N SER A 180 -20.51 10.27 -19.96
CA SER A 180 -20.83 11.31 -18.99
C SER A 180 -19.66 12.29 -18.84
N ASP A 181 -19.83 13.52 -19.29
CA ASP A 181 -18.81 14.58 -19.16
C ASP A 181 -18.60 15.08 -17.71
N SER A 182 -19.44 14.65 -16.77
CA SER A 182 -19.48 15.16 -15.40
C SER A 182 -18.68 14.34 -14.36
N LEU A 183 -18.33 13.09 -14.66
CA LEU A 183 -17.62 12.22 -13.72
C LEU A 183 -16.11 12.31 -13.93
N LYS A 184 -15.36 12.60 -12.86
CA LYS A 184 -13.90 12.68 -12.87
C LYS A 184 -13.31 11.78 -11.79
N ILE A 185 -12.18 11.14 -12.09
CA ILE A 185 -11.42 10.33 -11.14
C ILE A 185 -10.93 11.24 -9.99
N ASP A 186 -11.04 10.75 -8.75
CA ASP A 186 -10.46 11.42 -7.59
C ASP A 186 -8.95 11.16 -7.54
N THR A 187 -8.18 11.97 -8.26
CA THR A 187 -6.73 11.87 -8.32
C THR A 187 -6.08 11.99 -6.94
N LYS A 188 -6.67 12.78 -6.03
CA LYS A 188 -6.15 12.96 -4.66
C LYS A 188 -6.27 11.67 -3.87
N TYR A 189 -7.41 10.96 -3.96
CA TYR A 189 -7.58 9.66 -3.33
C TYR A 189 -6.53 8.65 -3.79
N TYR A 190 -6.31 8.53 -5.10
CA TYR A 190 -5.34 7.54 -5.59
C TYR A 190 -3.91 7.85 -5.17
N LEU A 191 -3.50 9.11 -5.21
CA LEU A 191 -2.14 9.44 -4.80
C LEU A 191 -1.96 9.28 -3.28
N ALA A 192 -2.91 9.73 -2.45
CA ALA A 192 -2.80 9.73 -0.99
C ALA A 192 -3.16 8.38 -0.32
N ASN A 193 -4.12 7.64 -0.87
CA ASN A 193 -4.65 6.41 -0.27
C ASN A 193 -4.27 5.14 -1.02
N GLN A 194 -3.78 5.25 -2.27
CA GLN A 194 -3.31 4.09 -3.04
C GLN A 194 -1.79 4.09 -3.21
N VAL A 195 -1.21 5.10 -3.88
CA VAL A 195 0.23 5.11 -4.19
C VAL A 195 1.07 5.38 -2.95
N HIS A 196 0.79 6.48 -2.24
CA HIS A 196 1.59 6.92 -1.08
C HIS A 196 1.78 5.82 -0.01
N PRO A 197 0.72 5.13 0.47
CA PRO A 197 0.92 4.17 1.55
C PRO A 197 1.72 2.93 1.13
N VAL A 198 1.63 2.51 -0.15
CA VAL A 198 2.41 1.38 -0.67
C VAL A 198 3.89 1.75 -0.70
N VAL A 199 4.22 2.91 -1.25
CA VAL A 199 5.60 3.36 -1.39
C VAL A 199 6.21 3.70 -0.04
N ALA A 200 5.49 4.42 0.82
CA ALA A 200 5.95 4.75 2.17
C ALA A 200 6.33 3.50 2.97
N ARG A 201 5.53 2.42 2.90
CA ARG A 201 5.85 1.16 3.58
C ARG A 201 7.05 0.41 3.01
N LEU A 202 7.32 0.54 1.71
CA LEU A 202 8.51 -0.06 1.08
C LEU A 202 9.78 0.71 1.44
N CYS A 203 9.68 2.03 1.56
CA CYS A 203 10.80 2.92 1.86
C CYS A 203 11.04 3.15 3.35
N ASP A 204 10.15 2.69 4.23
CA ASP A 204 10.25 2.81 5.69
C ASP A 204 11.62 2.40 6.28
N PRO A 205 12.26 1.27 5.87
CA PRO A 205 13.58 0.90 6.38
C PRO A 205 14.76 1.59 5.66
N ILE A 206 14.51 2.54 4.76
CA ILE A 206 15.55 3.15 3.90
C ILE A 206 15.92 4.53 4.42
N ASP A 207 17.17 4.68 4.85
CA ASP A 207 17.70 6.00 5.22
C ASP A 207 17.74 6.94 4.01
N GLY A 208 17.35 8.20 4.21
CA GLY A 208 17.41 9.25 3.18
C GLY A 208 16.05 9.60 2.56
N THR A 209 14.99 8.89 2.92
CA THR A 209 13.62 9.28 2.57
C THR A 209 12.68 9.04 3.74
N ASP A 210 11.58 9.78 3.79
CA ASP A 210 10.52 9.56 4.77
C ASP A 210 9.13 9.68 4.13
N SER A 211 8.11 9.38 4.92
CA SER A 211 6.72 9.46 4.47
C SER A 211 6.30 10.88 4.05
N ALA A 212 6.91 11.93 4.60
CA ALA A 212 6.58 13.32 4.27
C ALA A 212 7.18 13.70 2.91
N ARG A 213 8.44 13.33 2.67
CA ARG A 213 9.14 13.54 1.41
C ARG A 213 8.45 12.83 0.26
N ILE A 214 8.00 11.58 0.47
CA ILE A 214 7.23 10.83 -0.53
C ILE A 214 5.91 11.56 -0.87
N ALA A 215 5.25 12.17 0.12
CA ALA A 215 4.03 12.93 -0.09
C ALA A 215 4.27 14.23 -0.88
N GLU A 216 5.40 14.90 -0.64
CA GLU A 216 5.83 16.06 -1.42
C GLU A 216 6.08 15.68 -2.87
N CYS A 217 6.85 14.59 -3.12
CA CYS A 217 7.16 14.11 -4.46
C CYS A 217 5.90 13.77 -5.27
N LEU A 218 4.87 13.20 -4.64
CA LEU A 218 3.58 12.95 -5.30
C LEU A 218 2.74 14.23 -5.55
N GLY A 219 3.34 15.41 -5.34
CA GLY A 219 2.78 16.71 -5.68
C GLY A 219 2.04 17.40 -4.53
N GLY A 220 2.56 17.28 -3.30
CA GLY A 220 2.11 18.05 -2.13
C GLY A 220 0.68 17.73 -1.68
N ILE A 221 0.22 16.51 -1.93
CA ILE A 221 -1.16 16.02 -1.75
C ILE A 221 -1.63 15.93 -0.29
N LEU A 222 -0.72 16.06 0.68
CA LEU A 222 -0.99 15.85 2.10
C LEU A 222 -0.64 17.09 2.92
N HIS A 223 -1.53 17.50 3.81
CA HIS A 223 -1.16 18.39 4.92
C HIS A 223 -0.36 17.58 5.95
N PRO A 224 0.80 18.08 6.45
CA PRO A 224 1.70 17.35 7.35
C PRO A 224 1.08 16.80 8.65
N SER A 225 -0.10 17.30 9.05
CA SER A 225 -0.80 16.93 10.28
C SER A 225 -1.39 15.50 10.28
N GLY A 226 -1.81 14.99 9.11
CA GLY A 226 -2.56 13.73 9.03
C GLY A 226 -1.75 12.46 9.28
N TYR A 227 -0.42 12.51 9.17
CA TYR A 227 0.45 11.32 9.29
C TYR A 227 1.37 11.30 10.52
N ARG A 228 1.56 12.44 11.21
CA ARG A 228 2.32 12.47 12.48
C ARG A 228 1.76 11.47 13.51
N HIS A 229 0.47 11.17 13.46
CA HIS A 229 -0.22 10.22 14.35
C HIS A 229 -0.07 8.74 13.94
N ALA A 230 0.24 8.44 12.67
CA ALA A 230 0.44 7.07 12.19
C ALA A 230 1.91 6.61 12.31
N ALA A 231 2.85 7.54 12.10
CA ALA A 231 4.28 7.31 12.32
C ALA A 231 4.61 7.15 13.82
N THR A 232 4.01 7.95 14.71
CA THR A 232 4.21 7.83 16.17
C THR A 232 3.77 6.47 16.72
N ARG A 233 2.65 5.91 16.25
CA ARG A 233 2.25 4.54 16.62
C ARG A 233 3.20 3.47 16.10
N HIS A 234 3.94 3.75 15.03
CA HIS A 234 4.90 2.83 14.41
C HIS A 234 6.21 2.79 15.19
N ASP A 235 6.73 3.95 15.58
CA ASP A 235 7.90 4.08 16.43
C ASP A 235 7.65 3.50 17.82
N GLU A 236 6.47 3.74 18.41
CA GLU A 236 6.10 3.18 19.72
C GLU A 236 6.07 1.65 19.76
N GLU A 237 5.65 0.98 18.67
CA GLU A 237 5.56 -0.48 18.57
C GLU A 237 6.94 -1.12 18.29
N ALA A 238 7.79 -0.44 17.51
CA ALA A 238 9.17 -0.86 17.25
C ALA A 238 10.09 -0.65 18.47
N ASP A 239 9.98 0.50 19.15
CA ASP A 239 10.72 0.79 20.39
C ASP A 239 10.25 -0.06 21.57
N ALA A 240 8.97 -0.46 21.60
CA ALA A 240 8.47 -1.47 22.54
C ALA A 240 9.06 -2.86 22.30
N LEU A 241 9.30 -3.23 21.03
CA LEU A 241 9.93 -4.48 20.66
C LEU A 241 11.42 -4.52 21.05
N LEU A 242 12.10 -3.36 21.05
CA LEU A 242 13.52 -3.19 21.36
C LEU A 242 13.80 -2.80 22.82
N GLY A 243 12.77 -2.71 23.67
CA GLY A 243 12.91 -2.39 25.10
C GLY A 243 13.29 -0.93 25.40
N ARG A 244 13.20 -0.04 24.40
CA ARG A 244 13.66 1.36 24.52
C ARG A 244 12.75 2.22 25.41
N HIS A 245 11.48 1.84 25.56
CA HIS A 245 10.55 2.48 26.51
C HIS A 245 11.01 2.43 27.97
N ALA A 246 11.89 1.49 28.33
CA ALA A 246 12.47 1.41 29.68
C ALA A 246 13.66 2.37 29.90
N GLN A 247 14.17 3.00 28.83
CA GLN A 247 15.35 3.88 28.86
C GLN A 247 15.05 5.35 28.51
N MET A 248 13.81 5.67 28.13
CA MET A 248 13.44 7.06 27.83
C MET A 248 13.30 7.89 29.10
N THR A 249 13.72 9.15 29.02
CA THR A 249 13.55 10.12 30.10
C THR A 249 12.09 10.58 30.20
N ASP A 250 11.62 10.91 31.40
CA ASP A 250 10.24 11.36 31.62
C ASP A 250 9.88 12.59 30.75
N GLU A 251 10.84 13.46 30.47
CA GLU A 251 10.64 14.64 29.62
C GLU A 251 10.30 14.30 28.16
N GLU A 252 10.86 13.23 27.62
CA GLU A 252 10.56 12.75 26.26
C GLU A 252 9.21 12.04 26.22
N ARG A 253 8.87 11.29 27.27
CA ARG A 253 7.59 10.59 27.43
C ARG A 253 6.39 11.54 27.48
N PHE A 254 6.54 12.71 28.13
CA PHE A 254 5.44 13.66 28.32
C PHE A 254 5.33 14.76 27.25
N LYS A 255 6.20 14.80 26.23
CA LYS A 255 6.08 15.77 25.11
C LYS A 255 4.84 15.53 24.24
N VAL A 256 4.41 14.29 24.07
CA VAL A 256 3.23 13.94 23.24
C VAL A 256 1.91 14.33 23.93
N SER A 257 1.87 14.28 25.26
CA SER A 257 0.68 14.59 26.07
C SER A 257 0.43 16.08 26.31
N ARG A 258 1.36 16.99 25.94
CA ARG A 258 1.21 18.44 26.17
C ARG A 258 0.40 19.17 25.09
N GLY A 259 -0.07 18.47 24.05
CA GLY A 259 -0.91 19.05 23.00
C GLY A 259 -2.37 19.31 23.41
N ASP A 260 -2.86 18.65 24.47
CA ASP A 260 -4.26 18.73 24.90
C ASP A 260 -4.37 19.28 26.32
N MET A 261 -4.24 20.60 26.46
CA MET A 261 -4.80 21.34 27.59
C MET A 261 -5.51 22.59 27.06
N PRO A 262 -6.85 22.68 27.14
CA PRO A 262 -7.52 23.94 26.90
C PRO A 262 -7.11 24.93 28.00
N SER A 263 -6.60 26.09 27.58
CA SER A 263 -6.31 27.23 28.43
C SER A 263 -7.56 27.64 29.21
N ILE A 264 -7.60 27.30 30.50
CA ILE A 264 -8.58 27.82 31.44
C ILE A 264 -7.83 28.84 32.32
N LEU A 265 -8.29 30.10 32.24
CA LEU A 265 -8.12 31.22 33.17
C LEU A 265 -6.71 31.82 33.38
N THR A 266 -6.52 33.05 32.90
CA THR A 266 -6.59 34.27 33.74
C THR A 266 -7.07 35.43 32.88
#